data_AF-A0A2D4XGG1-F1
#
_entry.id   AF-A0A2D4XGG1-F1
#
_cell.length_a   1.000
_cell.length_b   1.000
_cell.length_c   1.000
_cell.angle_alpha   90.00
_cell.angle_beta   90.00
_cell.angle_gamma   90.00
#
_symmetry.space_group_name_H-M   'P 1'
#
loop_
_entity.id
_entity.type
_entity.pdbx_description
1 polymer ?
#
loop_
_entity_poly.entity_id
_entity_poly.type
_entity_poly.pdbx_seq_one_letter_code
_entity_poly.pdbx_strand_id
1 'polypeptide(L)'
;MSVLDDEDPHLEFWTEEAENLLAEWSEKAGCYRWLHDKSEKKYRKRYYLFSIPVIVLSTLTGTANFGMSSYVDEEDENTAKAIVGGLNLFAGLLSTLQTFLKVVEQMESHRSSGVAWSKLGRNIQIELALDHSRRSSCHDFLNICRAEYDRLIEQSPLIGEDIIAHFKTKFKDYDVAIPSIANGLDKCDIYKKPPPQEKEPEPEPEEGFLDVASEDAP
;
A
#
# COMPACT_ATOMS: atom_id res chain seq x y z
N MET A 1 37.36 -28.40 -1.92
CA MET A 1 36.94 -28.21 -3.33
C MET A 1 35.62 -27.47 -3.27
N SER A 2 35.70 -26.14 -3.15
CA SER A 2 34.53 -25.26 -3.08
C SER A 2 33.82 -25.30 -4.42
N VAL A 3 32.56 -25.70 -4.42
CA VAL A 3 31.61 -25.36 -5.48
C VAL A 3 31.53 -23.85 -5.45
N LEU A 4 32.23 -23.20 -6.38
CA LEU A 4 31.99 -21.80 -6.68
C LEU A 4 30.64 -21.80 -7.38
N ASP A 5 29.63 -21.22 -6.72
CA ASP A 5 28.41 -20.82 -7.39
C ASP A 5 28.83 -19.89 -8.54
N ASP A 6 28.69 -20.36 -9.78
CA ASP A 6 28.66 -19.51 -10.96
C ASP A 6 27.38 -18.65 -10.83
N GLU A 7 27.45 -17.55 -10.08
CA GLU A 7 26.45 -16.49 -10.17
C GLU A 7 26.47 -15.97 -11.61
N ASP A 8 25.39 -16.25 -12.34
CA ASP A 8 25.23 -15.81 -13.73
C ASP A 8 25.33 -14.27 -13.75
N PRO A 9 26.38 -13.68 -14.36
CA PRO A 9 26.64 -12.24 -14.28
C PRO A 9 25.50 -11.41 -14.86
N HIS A 10 24.61 -12.02 -15.65
CA HIS A 10 23.42 -11.37 -16.18
C HIS A 10 22.35 -11.01 -15.12
N LEU A 11 22.42 -11.56 -13.90
CA LEU A 11 21.44 -11.31 -12.83
C LEU A 11 21.72 -10.05 -12.02
N GLU A 12 22.94 -9.50 -12.04
CA GLU A 12 23.29 -8.31 -11.26
C GLU A 12 22.88 -6.98 -11.95
N PHE A 13 22.72 -7.01 -13.28
CA PHE A 13 22.49 -5.80 -14.06
C PHE A 13 21.03 -5.36 -14.05
N TRP A 14 20.80 -4.05 -13.94
CA TRP A 14 19.48 -3.46 -14.11
C TRP A 14 19.05 -3.55 -15.57
N THR A 15 17.91 -4.20 -15.81
CA THR A 15 17.28 -4.26 -17.13
C THR A 15 15.98 -3.46 -17.15
N GLU A 16 15.57 -3.01 -18.35
CA GLU A 16 14.34 -2.23 -18.53
C GLU A 16 13.11 -3.03 -18.06
N GLU A 17 13.11 -4.34 -18.22
CA GLU A 17 12.03 -5.22 -17.75
C GLU A 17 11.91 -5.23 -16.22
N ALA A 18 13.05 -5.26 -15.51
CA ALA A 18 13.07 -5.18 -14.06
C ALA A 18 12.60 -3.81 -13.56
N GLU A 19 13.02 -2.74 -14.23
CA GLU A 19 12.58 -1.37 -13.92
C GLU A 19 11.07 -1.21 -14.13
N ASN A 20 10.54 -1.69 -15.26
CA ASN A 20 9.11 -1.65 -15.57
C ASN A 20 8.28 -2.46 -14.56
N LEU A 21 8.72 -3.66 -14.18
CA LEU A 21 8.05 -4.48 -13.17
C LEU A 21 8.00 -3.77 -11.80
N LEU A 22 9.13 -3.19 -11.39
CA LEU A 22 9.21 -2.43 -10.14
C LEU A 22 8.34 -1.17 -10.18
N ALA A 23 8.33 -0.45 -11.30
CA ALA A 23 7.46 0.72 -11.50
C ALA A 23 5.97 0.32 -11.34
N GLU A 24 5.55 -0.77 -11.98
CA GLU A 24 4.21 -1.33 -11.86
C GLU A 24 3.86 -1.67 -10.40
N TRP A 25 4.78 -2.32 -9.67
CA TRP A 25 4.59 -2.64 -8.25
C TRP A 25 4.48 -1.39 -7.38
N SER A 26 5.23 -0.33 -7.70
CA SER A 26 5.14 0.94 -6.98
C SER A 26 3.79 1.63 -7.19
N GLU A 27 3.27 1.61 -8.40
CA GLU A 27 1.95 2.15 -8.74
C GLU A 27 0.83 1.36 -8.07
N LYS A 28 0.89 0.02 -8.13
CA LYS A 28 -0.04 -0.88 -7.43
C LYS A 28 0.02 -0.64 -5.92
N ALA A 29 1.21 -0.47 -5.34
CA ALA A 29 1.37 -0.13 -3.93
C ALA A 29 0.72 1.23 -3.57
N GLY A 30 0.82 2.22 -4.45
CA GLY A 30 0.10 3.50 -4.32
C GLY A 30 -1.43 3.32 -4.29
N CYS A 31 -1.96 2.46 -5.15
CA CYS A 31 -3.38 2.13 -5.19
C CYS A 31 -3.82 1.42 -3.90
N TYR A 32 -3.09 0.39 -3.45
CA TYR A 32 -3.38 -0.29 -2.18
C TYR A 32 -3.35 0.66 -0.99
N ARG A 33 -2.34 1.55 -0.92
CA ARG A 33 -2.27 2.60 0.12
C ARG A 33 -3.56 3.42 0.16
N TRP A 34 -4.07 3.85 -0.99
CA TRP A 34 -5.31 4.63 -1.05
C TRP A 34 -6.52 3.83 -0.56
N LEU A 35 -6.65 2.57 -0.99
CA LEU A 35 -7.74 1.67 -0.59
C LEU A 35 -7.75 1.44 0.93
N HIS A 36 -6.57 1.22 1.51
CA HIS A 36 -6.40 1.04 2.95
C HIS A 36 -6.67 2.34 3.73
N ASP A 37 -6.20 3.51 3.26
CA ASP A 37 -6.50 4.81 3.89
C ASP A 37 -8.00 5.13 3.91
N LYS A 38 -8.74 4.80 2.83
CA LYS A 38 -10.20 4.96 2.82
C LYS A 38 -10.92 3.98 3.74
N SER A 39 -10.42 2.75 3.82
CA SER A 39 -10.95 1.74 4.72
C SER A 39 -10.75 2.12 6.18
N GLU A 40 -9.55 2.58 6.55
CA GLU A 40 -9.24 3.11 7.88
C GLU A 40 -10.23 4.21 8.28
N LYS A 41 -10.45 5.22 7.42
CA LYS A 41 -11.38 6.32 7.69
C LYS A 41 -12.81 5.83 7.89
N LYS A 42 -13.24 4.80 7.17
CA LYS A 42 -14.57 4.19 7.33
C LYS A 42 -14.69 3.50 8.69
N TYR A 43 -13.70 2.69 9.08
CA TYR A 43 -13.71 2.02 10.38
C TYR A 43 -13.54 3.00 11.54
N ARG A 44 -12.77 4.07 11.37
CA ARG A 44 -12.62 5.14 12.36
C ARG A 44 -13.94 5.85 12.65
N LYS A 45 -14.75 6.12 11.62
CA LYS A 45 -16.10 6.67 11.82
C LYS A 45 -16.99 5.70 12.60
N ARG A 46 -16.94 4.39 12.27
CA ARG A 46 -17.68 3.36 13.01
C ARG A 46 -17.22 3.28 14.46
N TYR A 47 -15.91 3.34 14.71
CA TYR A 47 -15.35 3.35 16.06
C TYR A 47 -15.95 4.49 16.90
N TYR A 48 -15.94 5.72 16.38
CA TYR A 48 -16.55 6.84 17.10
C TYR A 48 -18.07 6.69 17.27
N LEU A 49 -18.77 6.12 16.28
CA LEU A 49 -20.21 5.85 16.35
C LEU A 49 -20.57 4.86 17.47
N PHE A 50 -19.71 3.89 17.78
CA PHE A 50 -19.93 2.96 18.90
C PHE A 50 -19.37 3.49 20.22
N SER A 51 -18.13 3.99 20.21
CA SER A 51 -17.43 4.37 21.43
C SER A 51 -18.03 5.60 22.11
N ILE A 52 -18.43 6.63 21.36
CA ILE A 52 -18.96 7.86 21.97
C ILE A 52 -20.27 7.60 22.73
N PRO A 53 -21.29 6.92 22.15
CA PRO A 53 -22.51 6.58 22.90
C PRO A 53 -22.23 5.69 24.10
N VAL A 54 -21.34 4.69 23.98
CA VAL A 54 -20.97 3.83 25.10
C VAL A 54 -20.37 4.63 26.25
N ILE A 55 -19.44 5.55 25.97
CA ILE A 55 -18.83 6.41 27.00
C ILE A 55 -19.90 7.28 27.66
N VAL A 56 -20.71 8.00 26.88
CA VAL A 56 -21.74 8.91 27.41
C VAL A 56 -22.73 8.14 28.28
N LEU A 57 -23.25 7.02 27.79
CA LEU A 57 -24.20 6.19 28.54
C LEU A 57 -23.57 5.63 29.81
N SER A 58 -22.33 5.13 29.75
CA SER A 58 -21.65 4.56 30.92
C SER A 58 -21.34 5.61 31.98
N THR A 59 -20.99 6.84 31.58
CA THR A 59 -20.79 7.95 32.52
C THR A 59 -22.12 8.37 33.14
N LEU A 60 -23.18 8.54 32.34
CA LEU A 60 -24.50 8.94 32.85
C LEU A 60 -25.09 7.89 33.80
N THR A 61 -25.05 6.60 33.44
CA THR A 61 -25.55 5.52 34.31
C THR A 61 -24.67 5.34 35.55
N GLY A 62 -23.36 5.52 35.41
CA GLY A 62 -22.42 5.54 36.53
C GLY A 62 -22.78 6.62 37.55
N THR A 63 -22.89 7.88 37.11
CA THR A 63 -23.28 9.00 37.97
C THR A 63 -24.69 8.83 38.55
N ALA A 64 -25.65 8.35 37.75
CA ALA A 64 -27.01 8.12 38.21
C ALA A 64 -27.07 7.08 39.34
N ASN A 65 -26.29 6.00 39.26
CA ASN A 65 -26.21 5.00 40.33
C ASN A 65 -25.66 5.58 41.65
N PHE A 66 -24.77 6.57 41.61
CA PHE A 66 -24.27 7.23 42.82
C PHE A 66 -25.26 8.25 43.41
N GLY A 67 -26.05 8.92 42.57
CA GLY A 67 -26.98 9.97 43.01
C GLY A 67 -28.41 9.51 43.26
N MET A 68 -28.79 8.29 42.87
CA MET A 68 -30.18 7.83 42.82
C MET A 68 -30.93 8.03 44.14
N SER A 69 -30.34 7.65 45.27
CA SER A 69 -30.97 7.73 46.58
C SER A 69 -30.97 9.13 47.20
N SER A 70 -30.24 10.09 46.62
CA SER A 70 -30.12 11.45 47.15
C SER A 70 -30.92 12.49 46.35
N TYR A 71 -31.25 12.19 45.10
CA TYR A 71 -31.88 13.14 44.17
C TYR A 71 -33.23 12.68 43.61
N VAL A 72 -33.70 11.46 43.93
CA VAL A 72 -34.98 10.92 43.45
C VAL A 72 -35.86 10.55 44.65
N ASP A 73 -37.11 10.97 44.63
CA ASP A 73 -38.11 10.64 45.65
C ASP A 73 -38.45 9.14 45.63
N GLU A 74 -38.87 8.59 46.78
CA GLU A 74 -39.11 7.14 46.94
C GLU A 74 -40.16 6.57 45.97
N GLU A 75 -41.13 7.37 45.51
CA GLU A 75 -42.14 6.93 44.52
C GLU A 75 -41.55 6.72 43.12
N ASP A 76 -40.56 7.53 42.71
CA ASP A 76 -39.96 7.47 41.37
C ASP A 76 -38.67 6.64 41.31
N GLU A 77 -38.13 6.26 42.46
CA GLU A 77 -36.84 5.57 42.57
C GLU A 77 -36.82 4.24 41.79
N ASN A 78 -37.91 3.47 41.83
CA ASN A 78 -38.01 2.19 41.11
C ASN A 78 -38.01 2.40 39.58
N THR A 79 -38.71 3.42 39.10
CA THR A 79 -38.75 3.78 37.67
C THR A 79 -37.37 4.25 37.21
N ALA A 80 -36.72 5.11 38.00
CA ALA A 80 -35.38 5.61 37.71
C ALA A 80 -34.33 4.47 37.67
N LYS A 81 -34.38 3.54 38.63
CA LYS A 81 -33.53 2.33 38.64
C LYS A 81 -33.74 1.46 37.40
N ALA A 82 -34.99 1.27 36.97
CA ALA A 82 -35.30 0.50 35.75
C ALA A 82 -34.72 1.16 34.49
N ILE A 83 -34.83 2.48 34.37
CA ILE A 83 -34.25 3.24 33.23
C ILE A 83 -32.72 3.14 33.23
N VAL A 84 -32.07 3.39 34.38
CA VAL A 84 -30.62 3.31 34.50
C VAL A 84 -30.12 1.90 34.21
N GLY A 85 -30.80 0.87 34.70
CA GLY A 85 -30.51 -0.52 34.38
C GLY A 85 -30.62 -0.82 32.89
N GLY A 86 -31.68 -0.33 32.23
CA GLY A 86 -31.87 -0.48 30.77
C GLY A 86 -30.77 0.19 29.95
N LEU A 87 -30.41 1.43 30.29
CA LEU A 87 -29.31 2.15 29.62
C LEU A 87 -27.96 1.46 29.81
N ASN A 88 -27.71 0.89 30.99
CA ASN A 88 -26.48 0.16 31.28
C ASN A 88 -26.39 -1.14 30.46
N LEU A 89 -27.50 -1.88 30.34
CA LEU A 89 -27.58 -3.05 29.47
C LEU A 89 -27.36 -2.69 28.00
N PHE A 90 -27.96 -1.59 27.54
CA PHE A 90 -27.78 -1.10 26.16
C PHE A 90 -26.32 -0.69 25.88
N ALA A 91 -25.68 0.04 26.80
CA ALA A 91 -24.27 0.40 26.71
C ALA A 91 -23.36 -0.85 26.66
N GLY A 92 -23.65 -1.85 27.51
CA GLY A 92 -22.95 -3.13 27.51
C GLY A 92 -23.10 -3.89 26.19
N LEU A 93 -24.31 -3.93 25.63
CA LEU A 93 -24.59 -4.56 24.33
C LEU A 93 -23.83 -3.85 23.20
N LEU A 94 -23.88 -2.52 23.14
CA LEU A 94 -23.11 -1.74 22.16
C LEU A 94 -21.60 -1.99 22.26
N SER A 95 -21.07 -2.05 23.48
CA SER A 95 -19.65 -2.35 23.73
C SER A 95 -19.28 -3.76 23.24
N THR A 96 -20.16 -4.73 23.48
CA THR A 96 -19.98 -6.13 23.05
C THR A 96 -20.02 -6.24 21.53
N LEU A 97 -20.98 -5.56 20.88
CA LEU A 97 -21.08 -5.52 19.41
C LEU A 97 -19.84 -4.86 18.78
N GLN A 98 -19.32 -3.78 19.36
CA GLN A 98 -18.10 -3.13 18.89
C GLN A 98 -16.90 -4.10 18.92
N THR A 99 -16.77 -4.87 19.99
CA THR A 99 -15.71 -5.89 20.14
C THR A 99 -15.91 -7.04 19.15
N PHE A 100 -17.14 -7.55 19.03
CA PHE A 100 -17.48 -8.64 18.10
C PHE A 100 -17.23 -8.26 16.63
N LEU A 101 -17.58 -7.04 16.23
CA LEU A 101 -17.35 -6.51 14.89
C LEU A 101 -15.88 -6.13 14.64
N LYS A 102 -15.00 -6.27 15.65
CA LYS A 102 -13.55 -6.00 15.55
C LYS A 102 -13.23 -4.62 14.98
N VAL A 103 -14.04 -3.60 15.31
CA VAL A 103 -13.96 -2.29 14.66
C VAL A 103 -12.58 -1.64 14.82
N VAL A 104 -12.00 -1.74 16.02
CA VAL A 104 -10.66 -1.19 16.34
C VAL A 104 -9.56 -1.98 15.64
N GLU A 105 -9.61 -3.32 15.70
CA GLU A 105 -8.63 -4.21 15.05
C GLU A 105 -8.60 -3.98 13.54
N GLN A 106 -9.77 -3.92 12.89
CA GLN A 106 -9.87 -3.63 11.46
C GLN A 106 -9.34 -2.23 11.11
N MET A 107 -9.67 -1.21 11.90
CA MET A 107 -9.17 0.15 11.70
C MET A 107 -7.64 0.20 11.72
N GLU A 108 -7.04 -0.35 12.77
CA GLU A 108 -5.57 -0.38 12.93
C GLU A 108 -4.89 -1.26 11.88
N SER A 109 -5.50 -2.38 11.51
CA SER A 109 -5.00 -3.25 10.45
C SER A 109 -4.94 -2.51 9.10
N HIS A 110 -6.02 -1.83 8.69
CA HIS A 110 -5.99 -1.01 7.48
C HIS A 110 -4.99 0.15 7.59
N ARG A 111 -4.88 0.81 8.75
CA ARG A 111 -3.89 1.88 8.97
C ARG A 111 -2.46 1.36 8.77
N SER A 112 -2.14 0.23 9.39
CA SER A 112 -0.82 -0.41 9.32
C SER A 112 -0.48 -0.84 7.90
N SER A 113 -1.40 -1.56 7.22
CA SER A 113 -1.21 -1.94 5.81
C SER A 113 -1.03 -0.74 4.90
N GLY A 114 -1.79 0.34 5.09
CA GLY A 114 -1.62 1.57 4.31
C GLY A 114 -0.23 2.19 4.46
N VAL A 115 0.34 2.19 5.67
CA VAL A 115 1.71 2.65 5.90
C VAL A 115 2.74 1.73 5.24
N ALA A 116 2.54 0.42 5.34
CA ALA A 116 3.49 -0.56 4.80
C ALA A 116 3.49 -0.55 3.25
N TRP A 117 2.34 -0.49 2.60
CA TRP A 117 2.22 -0.27 1.15
C TRP A 117 2.86 1.05 0.71
N SER A 118 2.67 2.13 1.48
CA SER A 118 3.34 3.42 1.24
C SER A 118 4.86 3.32 1.35
N LYS A 119 5.38 2.47 2.24
CA LYS A 119 6.82 2.25 2.41
C LYS A 119 7.39 1.49 1.22
N LEU A 120 6.74 0.40 0.80
CA LEU A 120 7.16 -0.38 -0.38
C LEU A 120 7.22 0.51 -1.63
N GLY A 121 6.13 1.22 -1.95
CA GLY A 121 6.08 2.07 -3.14
C GLY A 121 7.16 3.17 -3.15
N ARG A 122 7.39 3.81 -2.00
CA ARG A 122 8.45 4.84 -1.88
C ARG A 122 9.85 4.27 -2.00
N ASN A 123 10.12 3.10 -1.41
CA ASN A 123 11.42 2.45 -1.52
C ASN A 123 11.74 2.17 -2.99
N ILE A 124 10.77 1.64 -3.74
CA ILE A 124 10.92 1.39 -5.18
C ILE A 124 11.12 2.69 -5.96
N GLN A 125 10.31 3.73 -5.69
CA GLN A 125 10.47 5.03 -6.35
C GLN A 125 11.84 5.66 -6.11
N ILE A 126 12.36 5.55 -4.88
CA ILE A 126 13.69 6.08 -4.55
C ILE A 126 14.76 5.32 -5.34
N GLU A 127 14.69 3.99 -5.37
CA GLU A 127 15.68 3.17 -6.08
C GLU A 127 15.67 3.43 -7.58
N LEU A 128 14.49 3.49 -8.20
CA LEU A 128 14.34 3.79 -9.63
C LEU A 128 14.75 5.23 -9.99
N ALA A 129 14.65 6.17 -9.05
CA ALA A 129 15.09 7.56 -9.28
C ALA A 129 16.60 7.76 -9.20
N LEU A 130 17.36 6.77 -8.68
CA LEU A 130 18.82 6.83 -8.65
C LEU A 130 19.41 6.46 -10.01
N ASP A 131 20.59 7.03 -10.31
CA ASP A 131 21.43 6.58 -11.43
C ASP A 131 21.86 5.12 -11.22
N HIS A 132 21.99 4.36 -12.31
CA HIS A 132 22.30 2.92 -12.28
C HIS A 132 23.56 2.61 -11.46
N SER A 133 24.57 3.48 -11.50
CA SER A 133 25.83 3.33 -10.74
C SER A 133 25.68 3.41 -9.22
N ARG A 134 24.57 3.98 -8.73
CA ARG A 134 24.30 4.24 -7.30
C ARG A 134 23.23 3.33 -6.72
N ARG A 135 22.64 2.46 -7.53
CA ARG A 135 21.62 1.49 -7.10
C ARG A 135 22.26 0.29 -6.43
N SER A 136 21.47 -0.37 -5.61
CA SER A 136 21.75 -1.71 -5.11
C SER A 136 21.68 -2.75 -6.24
N SER A 137 22.17 -3.96 -5.94
CA SER A 137 22.07 -5.11 -6.87
C SER A 137 20.61 -5.30 -7.29
N CYS A 138 20.37 -5.40 -8.60
CA CYS A 138 19.02 -5.51 -9.15
C CYS A 138 18.31 -6.76 -8.61
N HIS A 139 19.00 -7.90 -8.62
CA HIS A 139 18.47 -9.18 -8.12
C HIS A 139 18.08 -9.10 -6.64
N ASP A 140 18.95 -8.55 -5.79
CA ASP A 140 18.69 -8.44 -4.35
C ASP A 140 17.50 -7.52 -4.08
N PHE A 141 17.45 -6.36 -4.75
CA PHE A 141 16.37 -5.41 -4.58
C PHE A 141 15.03 -5.97 -5.06
N LEU A 142 15.01 -6.66 -6.20
CA LEU A 142 13.83 -7.35 -6.71
C LEU A 142 13.33 -8.41 -5.72
N ASN A 143 14.22 -9.24 -5.18
CA ASN A 143 13.85 -10.28 -4.23
C ASN A 143 13.28 -9.69 -2.92
N ILE A 144 13.87 -8.61 -2.41
CA ILE A 144 13.36 -7.88 -1.24
C ILE A 144 11.97 -7.30 -1.54
N CYS A 145 11.81 -6.61 -2.68
CA CYS A 145 10.53 -6.00 -3.05
C CYS A 145 9.44 -7.04 -3.27
N ARG A 146 9.77 -8.16 -3.93
CA ARG A 146 8.85 -9.28 -4.14
C ARG A 146 8.39 -9.89 -2.83
N ALA A 147 9.34 -10.23 -1.95
CA ALA A 147 9.02 -10.80 -0.65
C ALA A 147 8.14 -9.87 0.20
N GLU A 148 8.42 -8.56 0.19
CA GLU A 148 7.57 -7.59 0.89
C GLU A 148 6.21 -7.44 0.21
N TYR A 149 6.12 -7.43 -1.13
CA TYR A 149 4.86 -7.37 -1.86
C TYR A 149 3.97 -8.56 -1.52
N ASP A 150 4.49 -9.79 -1.61
CA ASP A 150 3.77 -11.02 -1.29
C ASP A 150 3.31 -11.02 0.18
N ARG A 151 4.21 -10.64 1.10
CA ARG A 151 3.88 -10.47 2.53
C ARG A 151 2.75 -9.47 2.74
N LEU A 152 2.74 -8.35 2.03
CA LEU A 152 1.70 -7.34 2.16
C LEU A 152 0.37 -7.81 1.60
N ILE A 153 0.35 -8.59 0.52
CA ILE A 153 -0.88 -9.19 -0.01
C ILE A 153 -1.48 -10.17 1.01
N GLU A 154 -0.65 -11.02 1.63
CA GLU A 154 -1.10 -12.02 2.60
C GLU A 154 -1.59 -11.40 3.92
N GLN A 155 -0.90 -10.36 4.40
CA GLN A 155 -1.19 -9.75 5.71
C GLN A 155 -2.25 -8.66 5.65
N SER A 156 -2.54 -8.11 4.47
CA SER A 156 -3.47 -7.00 4.35
C SER A 156 -4.92 -7.45 4.56
N PRO A 157 -5.71 -6.69 5.35
CA PRO A 157 -7.13 -6.98 5.51
C PRO A 157 -7.90 -6.75 4.20
N LEU A 158 -8.98 -7.50 4.03
CA LEU A 158 -9.85 -7.39 2.86
C LEU A 158 -10.46 -5.99 2.73
N ILE A 159 -10.43 -5.44 1.52
CA ILE A 159 -11.03 -4.14 1.19
C ILE A 159 -12.52 -4.34 0.85
N GLY A 160 -13.38 -3.46 1.38
CA GLY A 160 -14.80 -3.48 1.07
C GLY A 160 -15.11 -3.08 -0.38
N GLU A 161 -16.12 -3.71 -0.98
CA GLU A 161 -16.56 -3.45 -2.36
C GLU A 161 -16.96 -1.99 -2.59
N ASP A 162 -17.54 -1.33 -1.59
CA ASP A 162 -17.92 0.09 -1.67
C ASP A 162 -16.70 1.00 -1.90
N ILE A 163 -15.55 0.63 -1.32
CA ILE A 163 -14.31 1.38 -1.46
C ILE A 163 -13.66 1.08 -2.82
N ILE A 164 -13.71 -0.17 -3.26
CA ILE A 164 -13.23 -0.57 -4.60
C ILE A 164 -14.04 0.13 -5.70
N ALA A 165 -15.36 0.19 -5.57
CA ALA A 165 -16.22 0.91 -6.51
C ALA A 165 -15.92 2.41 -6.56
N HIS A 166 -15.68 3.02 -5.38
CA HIS A 166 -15.26 4.42 -5.31
C HIS A 166 -13.88 4.65 -5.94
N PHE A 167 -12.93 3.73 -5.72
CA PHE A 167 -11.61 3.78 -6.36
C PHE A 167 -11.73 3.75 -7.89
N LYS A 168 -12.44 2.75 -8.43
CA LYS A 168 -12.67 2.57 -9.88
C LYS A 168 -13.28 3.82 -10.51
N THR A 169 -14.23 4.45 -9.83
CA THR A 169 -14.88 5.67 -10.33
C THR A 169 -13.92 6.86 -10.30
N LYS A 170 -13.10 6.98 -9.24
CA LYS A 170 -12.23 8.13 -9.03
C LYS A 170 -11.00 8.13 -9.94
N PHE A 171 -10.43 6.96 -10.21
CA PHE A 171 -9.19 6.80 -10.96
C PHE A 171 -9.39 6.21 -12.35
N LYS A 172 -10.61 6.31 -12.90
CA LYS A 172 -10.95 5.75 -14.21
C LYS A 172 -10.05 6.26 -15.34
N ASP A 173 -9.67 7.53 -15.28
CA ASP A 173 -8.91 8.22 -16.34
C ASP A 173 -7.42 8.36 -16.00
N TYR A 174 -6.93 7.67 -14.97
CA TYR A 174 -5.52 7.71 -14.58
C TYR A 174 -4.75 6.59 -15.29
N ASP A 175 -3.64 6.95 -15.92
CA ASP A 175 -2.71 6.02 -16.55
C ASP A 175 -1.71 5.50 -15.51
N VAL A 176 -2.16 4.53 -14.70
CA VAL A 176 -1.35 3.86 -13.67
C VAL A 176 -1.73 2.39 -13.58
N ALA A 177 -0.80 1.54 -13.16
CA ALA A 177 -1.07 0.14 -12.93
C ALA A 177 -2.07 -0.04 -11.77
N ILE A 178 -3.24 -0.59 -12.09
CA ILE A 178 -4.31 -0.85 -11.12
C ILE A 178 -4.14 -2.27 -10.56
N PRO A 179 -4.24 -2.47 -9.23
CA PRO A 179 -4.22 -3.81 -8.64
C PRO A 179 -5.35 -4.70 -9.16
N SER A 180 -5.10 -6.00 -9.25
CA SER A 180 -6.08 -7.00 -9.72
C SER A 180 -7.43 -6.95 -8.99
N ILE A 181 -7.42 -6.65 -7.69
CA ILE A 181 -8.66 -6.47 -6.88
C ILE A 181 -9.58 -5.35 -7.41
N ALA A 182 -9.03 -4.41 -8.18
CA ALA A 182 -9.74 -3.30 -8.81
C ALA A 182 -9.71 -3.35 -10.34
N ASN A 183 -8.82 -4.12 -10.98
CA ASN A 183 -8.68 -4.18 -12.43
C ASN A 183 -9.31 -5.43 -13.08
N GLY A 184 -9.70 -6.43 -12.29
CA GLY A 184 -10.17 -7.71 -12.82
C GLY A 184 -9.02 -8.67 -13.10
N LEU A 185 -8.81 -9.04 -14.38
CA LEU A 185 -7.77 -9.98 -14.79
C LEU A 185 -6.66 -9.24 -15.53
N ASP A 186 -5.44 -9.30 -14.99
CA ASP A 186 -4.25 -8.77 -15.65
C ASP A 186 -3.75 -9.78 -16.71
N LYS A 187 -3.31 -9.26 -17.86
CA LYS A 187 -2.65 -10.08 -18.89
C LYS A 187 -1.21 -10.37 -18.45
N CYS A 188 -0.78 -11.62 -18.57
CA CYS A 188 0.61 -11.99 -18.36
C CYS A 188 1.36 -11.94 -19.69
N ASP A 189 2.27 -10.97 -19.83
CA ASP A 189 3.12 -10.84 -21.00
C ASP A 189 4.45 -11.58 -20.78
N ILE A 190 4.78 -12.47 -21.72
CA ILE A 190 6.03 -13.25 -21.69
C ILE A 190 7.11 -12.44 -22.38
N TYR A 191 8.29 -12.37 -21.74
CA TYR A 191 9.48 -11.76 -22.33
C TYR A 191 9.79 -12.34 -23.71
N LYS A 192 10.06 -11.45 -24.67
CA LYS A 192 10.54 -11.81 -26.01
C LYS A 192 11.86 -11.13 -26.25
N LYS A 193 12.91 -11.91 -26.50
CA LYS A 193 14.23 -11.36 -26.84
C LYS A 193 14.11 -10.51 -28.11
N PRO A 194 14.63 -9.28 -28.14
CA PRO A 194 14.62 -8.48 -29.35
C PRO A 194 15.43 -9.21 -30.45
N PRO A 195 15.00 -9.14 -31.73
CA PRO A 195 15.75 -9.72 -32.82
C PRO A 195 17.15 -9.10 -32.88
N PRO A 196 18.19 -9.86 -33.25
CA PRO A 196 19.55 -9.32 -33.38
C PRO A 196 19.53 -8.13 -34.33
N GLN A 197 19.95 -6.96 -33.87
CA GLN A 197 20.17 -5.81 -34.74
C GLN A 197 21.36 -6.14 -35.65
N GLU A 198 21.15 -6.16 -36.97
CA GLU A 198 22.25 -6.15 -37.93
C GLU A 198 23.05 -4.88 -37.68
N LYS A 199 24.29 -5.02 -37.20
CA LYS A 199 25.21 -3.88 -37.05
C LYS A 199 25.35 -3.21 -38.41
N GLU A 200 24.92 -1.96 -38.52
CA GLU A 200 25.32 -1.12 -39.65
C GLU A 200 26.86 -1.09 -39.67
N PRO A 201 27.50 -1.32 -40.84
CA PRO A 201 28.96 -1.33 -40.91
C PRO A 201 29.50 0.03 -40.44
N GLU A 202 30.44 0.00 -39.49
CA GLU A 202 31.14 1.19 -39.01
C GLU A 202 31.72 1.96 -40.23
N PRO A 203 31.55 3.29 -40.30
CA PRO A 203 32.13 4.05 -41.39
C PRO A 203 33.65 3.91 -41.35
N GLU A 204 34.24 3.51 -42.49
CA GLU A 204 35.69 3.38 -42.65
C GLU A 204 36.38 4.69 -42.25
N PRO A 205 37.49 4.65 -41.49
CA PRO A 205 38.22 5.85 -41.13
C PRO A 205 38.74 6.52 -42.41
N GLU A 206 38.31 7.76 -42.66
CA GLU A 206 38.84 8.58 -43.76
C GLU A 206 40.36 8.67 -43.64
N GLU A 207 41.09 8.06 -44.60
CA GLU A 207 42.52 8.25 -44.72
C GLU A 207 42.80 9.73 -45.01
N GLY A 208 43.35 10.42 -44.02
CA GLY A 208 43.75 11.82 -44.14
C GLY A 208 44.74 12.00 -45.30
N PHE A 209 44.36 12.86 -46.25
CA PHE A 209 45.23 13.32 -47.32
C PHE A 209 46.51 13.94 -46.74
N LEU A 210 47.64 13.30 -47.02
CA LEU A 210 48.98 13.89 -46.94
C LEU A 210 49.10 14.92 -48.06
N ASP A 211 48.87 16.20 -47.75
CA ASP A 211 49.23 17.29 -48.66
C ASP A 211 50.75 17.52 -48.61
N VAL A 212 51.42 16.96 -49.62
CA VAL A 212 52.79 17.30 -50.00
C VAL A 212 52.75 18.67 -50.66
N ALA A 213 53.12 19.71 -49.90
CA ALA A 213 53.48 21.01 -50.48
C ALA A 213 55.00 21.18 -50.40
N SER A 214 55.70 20.55 -51.36
CA SER A 214 57.00 21.00 -51.82
C SER A 214 56.77 21.90 -53.04
N GLU A 215 57.26 23.14 -52.99
CA GLU A 215 58.12 23.79 -54.00
C GLU A 215 58.14 25.32 -53.78
N ASP A 216 59.30 25.81 -53.31
CA ASP A 216 60.15 26.86 -53.90
C ASP A 216 59.47 28.00 -54.69
N ALA A 217 59.85 29.27 -54.64
CA ALA A 217 60.95 30.07 -54.10
C ALA A 217 60.60 31.56 -54.46
N PRO A 218 61.36 32.59 -54.06
CA PRO A 218 61.38 33.85 -54.82
C PRO A 218 62.30 33.78 -56.04
#